data_AF-A0A842X0A3-F1
#
_entry.id   AF-A0A842X0A3-F1
#
_cell.length_a   1.000
_cell.length_b   1.000
_cell.length_c   1.000
_cell.angle_alpha   90.00
_cell.angle_beta   90.00
_cell.angle_gamma   90.00
#
_symmetry.space_group_name_H-M   'P 1'
#
loop_
_entity.id
_entity.type
_entity.pdbx_description
1 polymer ?
#
loop_
_entity_poly.entity_id
_entity_poly.type
_entity_poly.pdbx_seq_one_letter_code
_entity_poly.pdbx_strand_id
1 'polypeptide(L)'
;MDLFSSLAQSITDGLSLITTMPFSALFVIIVGMALALVSSIITAKLTDLEEMQEKMEQVKEWRNKYNEARKTMDPILLEEVMAEQQRILRIQTEMMGSRCKPMLIFYLPFLAIYYFLSGLYGLQPVAILPFNPQDALPFLEGWLGTNVPGSGFGLYFWPWYFLASLSVGNLIRRLFSLDPGSMT
;
A
#
# COMPACT_ATOMS: atom_id res chain seq x y z
N MET A 1 35.85 7.70 10.28
CA MET A 1 36.10 8.22 8.91
C MET A 1 35.53 7.17 7.97
N ASP A 2 34.23 7.26 7.71
CA ASP A 2 33.48 6.19 7.08
C ASP A 2 33.75 6.17 5.58
N LEU A 3 34.33 5.07 5.09
CA LEU A 3 34.63 4.86 3.68
C LEU A 3 33.41 5.06 2.77
N PHE A 4 32.21 4.84 3.34
CA PHE A 4 30.93 5.07 2.68
C PHE A 4 30.62 6.57 2.49
N SER A 5 30.97 7.42 3.45
CA SER A 5 30.80 8.87 3.31
C SER A 5 31.80 9.44 2.31
N SER A 6 33.05 8.96 2.28
CA SER A 6 34.04 9.39 1.28
C SER A 6 33.71 8.92 -0.14
N LEU A 7 33.10 7.74 -0.29
CA LEU A 7 32.58 7.26 -1.57
C LEU A 7 31.37 8.07 -2.02
N ALA A 8 30.41 8.32 -1.13
CA ALA A 8 29.26 9.18 -1.42
C ALA A 8 29.71 10.59 -1.81
N GLN A 9 30.72 11.12 -1.12
CA GLN A 9 31.27 12.45 -1.35
C GLN A 9 32.07 12.54 -2.65
N SER A 10 32.82 11.49 -3.01
CA SER A 10 33.49 11.40 -4.32
C SER A 10 32.51 11.27 -5.49
N ILE A 11 31.35 10.62 -5.27
CA ILE A 11 30.28 10.54 -6.26
C ILE A 11 29.60 11.92 -6.42
N THR A 12 29.37 12.66 -5.33
CA THR A 12 28.82 14.02 -5.39
C THR A 12 29.77 15.04 -6.00
N ASP A 13 31.08 14.88 -5.76
CA ASP A 13 32.11 15.77 -6.33
C ASP A 13 32.26 15.52 -7.84
N GLY A 14 32.14 14.27 -8.29
CA GLY A 14 32.07 13.92 -9.72
C GLY A 14 30.79 14.40 -10.40
N LEU A 15 29.64 14.42 -9.69
CA LEU A 15 28.38 14.98 -10.18
C LEU A 15 28.40 16.51 -10.26
N SER A 16 29.23 17.19 -9.47
CA SER A 16 29.28 18.66 -9.38
C SER A 16 29.52 19.35 -10.73
N LEU A 17 30.30 18.70 -11.62
CA LEU A 17 30.62 19.15 -12.97
C LEU A 17 29.45 18.97 -13.97
N ILE A 18 28.48 18.11 -13.67
CA ILE A 18 27.28 17.87 -14.48
C ILE A 18 26.10 18.74 -13.98
N THR A 19 26.23 19.33 -12.78
CA THR A 19 25.18 20.14 -12.12
C THR A 19 25.06 21.60 -12.59
N THR A 20 25.89 22.09 -13.50
CA THR A 20 25.73 23.44 -14.06
C THR A 20 24.54 23.49 -15.03
N MET A 21 23.63 24.46 -14.82
CA MET A 21 22.53 24.73 -15.76
C MET A 21 23.11 24.99 -17.17
N PRO A 22 22.59 24.39 -18.26
CA PRO A 22 21.30 23.68 -18.37
C PRO A 22 21.40 22.14 -18.41
N PHE A 23 22.59 21.55 -18.37
CA PHE A 23 22.77 20.10 -18.58
C PHE A 23 22.35 19.26 -17.37
N SER A 24 22.32 19.86 -16.18
CA SER A 24 21.92 19.21 -14.93
C SER A 24 20.45 18.82 -14.90
N ALA A 25 19.56 19.69 -15.37
CA ALA A 25 18.13 19.40 -15.48
C ALA A 25 17.88 18.25 -16.47
N LEU A 26 18.58 18.26 -17.61
CA LEU A 26 18.48 17.20 -18.61
C LEU A 26 18.95 15.86 -18.03
N PHE A 27 20.07 15.85 -17.31
CA PHE A 27 20.61 14.64 -16.68
C PHE A 27 19.67 14.06 -15.62
N VAL A 28 19.11 14.90 -14.74
CA VAL A 28 18.14 14.45 -13.72
C VAL A 28 16.86 13.91 -14.36
N ILE A 29 16.38 14.53 -15.44
CA ILE A 29 15.22 14.02 -16.20
C ILE A 29 15.54 12.66 -16.83
N ILE A 30 16.71 12.50 -17.46
CA ILE A 30 17.12 11.23 -18.08
C ILE A 30 17.27 10.14 -17.03
N VAL A 31 17.85 10.44 -15.87
CA VAL A 31 17.99 9.48 -14.77
C VAL A 31 16.63 9.13 -14.16
N GLY A 32 15.75 10.11 -13.96
CA GLY A 32 14.38 9.88 -13.50
C GLY A 32 13.57 9.03 -14.48
N MET A 33 13.75 9.27 -15.79
CA MET A 33 13.12 8.49 -16.86
C MET A 33 13.69 7.06 -16.91
N ALA A 34 14.99 6.88 -16.74
CA ALA A 34 15.62 5.58 -16.64
C ALA A 34 15.15 4.81 -15.41
N LEU A 35 15.01 5.48 -14.26
CA LEU A 35 14.50 4.87 -13.03
C LEU A 35 13.02 4.47 -13.16
N ALA A 36 12.21 5.33 -13.76
CA ALA A 36 10.80 5.04 -14.06
C ALA A 36 10.67 3.88 -15.05
N LEU A 37 11.53 3.80 -16.07
CA LEU A 37 11.58 2.68 -17.00
C LEU A 37 12.00 1.39 -16.30
N VAL A 38 13.04 1.41 -15.47
CA VAL A 38 13.48 0.24 -14.71
C VAL A 38 12.39 -0.22 -13.73
N SER A 39 11.75 0.71 -13.03
CA SER A 39 10.63 0.41 -12.13
C SER A 39 9.43 -0.17 -12.89
N SER A 40 9.12 0.38 -14.07
CA SER A 40 8.05 -0.11 -14.94
C SER A 40 8.36 -1.51 -15.48
N ILE A 41 9.59 -1.76 -15.92
CA ILE A 41 10.05 -3.07 -16.42
C ILE A 41 10.05 -4.11 -15.28
N ILE A 42 10.51 -3.76 -14.08
CA ILE A 42 10.46 -4.63 -12.91
C ILE A 42 9.00 -4.97 -12.58
N THR A 43 8.11 -3.98 -12.60
CA THR A 43 6.68 -4.17 -12.33
C THR A 43 6.02 -5.02 -13.41
N ALA A 44 6.36 -4.80 -14.69
CA ALA A 44 5.89 -5.59 -15.82
C ALA A 44 6.42 -7.04 -15.80
N LYS A 45 7.67 -7.24 -15.37
CA LYS A 45 8.26 -8.57 -15.24
C LYS A 45 7.76 -9.33 -14.02
N LEU A 46 7.39 -8.62 -12.95
CA LEU A 46 6.80 -9.20 -11.74
C LEU A 46 5.31 -9.46 -11.89
N THR A 47 4.65 -8.78 -12.82
CA THR A 47 3.21 -8.90 -13.08
C THR A 47 3.01 -9.58 -14.41
N ASP A 48 2.92 -10.91 -14.38
CA ASP A 48 2.47 -11.65 -15.54
C ASP A 48 0.98 -11.37 -15.77
N LEU A 49 0.70 -10.45 -16.69
CA LEU A 49 -0.66 -10.04 -17.03
C LEU A 49 -1.42 -11.18 -17.74
N GLU A 50 -0.71 -12.05 -18.44
CA GLU A 50 -1.27 -13.16 -19.21
C GLU A 50 -1.72 -14.27 -18.26
N GLU A 51 -0.87 -14.69 -17.32
CA GLU A 51 -1.25 -15.65 -16.27
C GLU A 51 -2.41 -15.13 -15.41
N MET A 52 -2.46 -13.81 -15.13
CA MET A 52 -3.55 -13.23 -14.35
C MET A 52 -4.87 -13.25 -15.13
N GLN A 53 -4.84 -12.96 -16.43
CA GLN A 53 -6.03 -13.00 -17.29
C GLN A 53 -6.57 -14.42 -17.43
N GLU A 54 -5.71 -15.41 -17.68
CA GLU A 54 -6.11 -16.82 -17.75
C GLU A 54 -6.73 -17.31 -16.43
N LYS A 55 -6.10 -17.00 -15.29
CA LYS A 55 -6.64 -17.35 -13.97
C LYS A 55 -7.99 -16.67 -13.70
N MET A 56 -8.19 -15.43 -14.17
CA MET A 56 -9.48 -14.74 -14.05
C MET A 56 -10.56 -15.36 -14.94
N GLU A 57 -10.21 -15.79 -16.15
CA GLU A 57 -11.14 -16.45 -17.07
C GLU A 57 -11.60 -17.80 -16.53
N GLN A 58 -10.69 -18.62 -16.00
CA GLN A 58 -11.04 -19.90 -15.34
C GLN A 58 -11.99 -19.72 -14.15
N VAL A 59 -11.77 -18.67 -13.34
CA VAL A 59 -12.68 -18.34 -12.21
C VAL A 59 -14.06 -17.90 -12.73
N LYS A 60 -14.10 -17.17 -13.84
CA LYS A 60 -15.35 -16.69 -14.46
C LYS A 60 -16.15 -17.86 -15.05
N GLU A 61 -15.51 -18.76 -15.77
CA GLU A 61 -16.13 -19.98 -16.31
C GLU A 61 -16.72 -20.85 -15.20
N TRP A 62 -15.95 -21.12 -14.13
CA TRP A 62 -16.45 -21.86 -12.98
C TRP A 62 -17.64 -21.16 -12.31
N ARG A 63 -17.60 -19.83 -12.18
CA ARG A 63 -18.69 -19.05 -11.59
C ARG A 63 -19.96 -19.10 -12.44
N ASN A 64 -19.82 -19.14 -13.76
CA ASN A 64 -20.95 -19.31 -14.68
C ASN A 64 -21.55 -20.71 -14.53
N LYS A 65 -20.74 -21.78 -14.55
CA LYS A 65 -21.17 -23.16 -14.30
C LYS A 65 -21.87 -23.32 -12.95
N TYR A 66 -21.32 -22.71 -11.89
CA TYR A 66 -21.93 -22.70 -10.56
C TYR A 66 -23.30 -22.02 -10.54
N ASN A 67 -23.42 -20.87 -11.20
CA ASN A 67 -24.68 -20.16 -11.31
C ASN A 67 -25.72 -20.93 -12.12
N GLU A 68 -25.30 -21.63 -13.18
CA GLU A 68 -26.17 -22.50 -13.98
C GLU A 68 -26.63 -23.70 -13.15
N ALA A 69 -25.71 -24.43 -12.51
CA ALA A 69 -26.02 -25.56 -11.63
C ALA A 69 -26.98 -25.17 -10.49
N ARG A 70 -26.81 -23.97 -9.92
CA ARG A 70 -27.75 -23.43 -8.92
C ARG A 70 -29.13 -23.10 -9.48
N LYS A 71 -29.23 -22.65 -10.73
CA LYS A 71 -30.51 -22.32 -11.39
C LYS A 71 -31.27 -23.57 -11.82
N THR A 72 -30.56 -24.58 -12.32
CA THR A 72 -31.16 -25.86 -12.75
C THR A 72 -31.43 -26.82 -11.59
N MET A 73 -30.86 -26.57 -10.40
CA MET A 73 -30.97 -27.45 -9.22
C MET A 73 -30.58 -28.91 -9.51
N ASP A 74 -29.65 -29.11 -10.45
CA ASP A 74 -29.18 -30.43 -10.82
C ASP A 74 -28.14 -30.91 -9.79
N PRO A 75 -28.42 -32.01 -9.05
CA PRO A 75 -27.51 -32.49 -8.01
C PRO A 75 -26.17 -32.98 -8.56
N ILE A 76 -26.12 -33.47 -9.80
CA ILE A 76 -24.90 -34.03 -10.42
C ILE A 76 -23.95 -32.88 -10.79
N LEU A 77 -24.47 -31.86 -11.47
CA LEU A 77 -23.71 -30.66 -11.83
C LEU A 77 -23.23 -29.89 -10.59
N LEU A 78 -24.02 -29.87 -9.51
CA LEU A 78 -23.62 -29.20 -8.27
C LEU A 78 -22.42 -29.90 -7.62
N GLU A 79 -22.41 -31.24 -7.58
CA GLU A 79 -21.32 -32.02 -7.01
C GLU A 79 -20.01 -31.84 -7.82
N GLU A 80 -20.09 -31.84 -9.14
CA GLU A 80 -18.95 -31.59 -10.03
C GLU A 80 -18.34 -30.19 -9.79
N VAL A 81 -19.17 -29.16 -9.74
CA VAL A 81 -18.70 -27.78 -9.51
C VAL A 81 -18.14 -27.60 -8.09
N MET A 82 -18.70 -28.29 -7.09
CA MET A 82 -18.17 -28.28 -5.73
C MET A 82 -16.80 -28.98 -5.63
N ALA A 83 -16.57 -30.04 -6.40
CA ALA A 83 -15.25 -30.67 -6.49
C ALA A 83 -14.20 -29.69 -7.07
N GLU A 84 -14.57 -28.89 -8.08
CA GLU A 84 -13.69 -27.87 -8.66
C GLU A 84 -13.46 -26.65 -7.74
N GLN A 85 -14.31 -26.41 -6.75
CA GLN A 85 -14.24 -25.25 -5.85
C GLN A 85 -12.89 -25.13 -5.14
N GLN A 86 -12.31 -26.25 -4.70
CA GLN A 86 -11.00 -26.25 -4.03
C GLN A 86 -9.88 -25.75 -4.94
N ARG A 87 -9.90 -26.15 -6.22
CA ARG A 87 -8.94 -25.70 -7.23
C ARG A 87 -9.07 -24.19 -7.46
N ILE A 88 -10.30 -23.71 -7.60
CA ILE A 88 -10.59 -22.28 -7.79
C ILE A 88 -10.20 -21.45 -6.57
N LEU A 89 -10.44 -21.95 -5.36
CA LEU A 89 -10.02 -21.28 -4.12
C LEU A 89 -8.49 -21.11 -4.07
N ARG A 90 -7.74 -22.13 -4.51
CA ARG A 90 -6.28 -22.05 -4.61
C ARG A 90 -5.85 -20.96 -5.59
N ILE A 91 -6.46 -20.91 -6.77
CA ILE A 91 -6.21 -19.86 -7.79
C ILE A 91 -6.53 -18.46 -7.23
N GLN A 92 -7.65 -18.31 -6.52
CA GLN A 92 -8.00 -17.04 -5.85
C GLN A 92 -6.97 -16.65 -4.80
N THR A 93 -6.46 -17.61 -4.03
CA THR A 93 -5.44 -17.36 -2.99
C THR A 93 -4.12 -16.94 -3.63
N GLU A 94 -3.71 -17.57 -4.73
CA GLU A 94 -2.52 -17.18 -5.49
C GLU A 94 -2.64 -15.76 -6.05
N MET A 95 -3.78 -15.42 -6.66
CA MET A 95 -4.06 -14.06 -7.14
C MET A 95 -4.03 -13.04 -6.00
N MET A 96 -4.58 -13.39 -4.84
CA MET A 96 -4.54 -12.53 -3.65
C MET A 96 -3.10 -12.34 -3.14
N GLY A 97 -2.31 -13.42 -3.10
CA GLY A 97 -0.90 -13.40 -2.70
C GLY A 97 -0.02 -12.55 -3.62
N SER A 98 -0.25 -12.61 -4.93
CA SER A 98 0.44 -11.75 -5.91
C SER A 98 0.14 -10.26 -5.71
N ARG A 99 -1.02 -9.89 -5.16
CA ARG A 99 -1.36 -8.51 -4.78
C ARG A 99 -0.80 -8.11 -3.41
N CYS A 100 -0.74 -9.05 -2.46
CA CYS A 100 -0.17 -8.82 -1.13
C CYS A 100 1.36 -8.59 -1.17
N LYS A 101 2.09 -9.26 -2.08
CA LYS A 101 3.54 -9.08 -2.23
C LYS A 101 3.94 -7.60 -2.47
N PRO A 102 3.37 -6.89 -3.47
CA PRO A 102 3.56 -5.45 -3.63
C PRO A 102 3.16 -4.64 -2.39
N MET A 103 2.02 -4.95 -1.76
CA MET A 103 1.59 -4.21 -0.56
C MET A 103 2.62 -4.30 0.58
N LEU A 104 3.20 -5.47 0.84
CA LEU A 104 4.22 -5.65 1.88
C LEU A 104 5.49 -4.87 1.57
N ILE A 105 5.90 -4.81 0.30
CA ILE A 105 7.07 -4.02 -0.15
C ILE A 105 6.84 -2.53 0.11
N PHE A 106 5.64 -2.01 -0.16
CA PHE A 106 5.28 -0.63 0.18
C PHE A 106 5.12 -0.39 1.69
N TYR A 107 4.71 -1.40 2.44
CA TYR A 107 4.51 -1.30 3.88
C TYR A 107 5.83 -1.23 4.66
N LEU A 108 6.90 -1.85 4.15
CA LEU A 108 8.22 -1.84 4.79
C LEU A 108 8.79 -0.42 5.04
N PRO A 109 8.91 0.45 4.01
CA PRO A 109 9.41 1.81 4.21
C PRO A 109 8.46 2.65 5.06
N PHE A 110 7.14 2.42 4.96
CA PHE A 110 6.14 3.07 5.79
C PHE A 110 6.34 2.73 7.29
N LEU A 111 6.54 1.45 7.60
CA LEU A 111 6.84 0.98 8.97
C LEU A 111 8.19 1.52 9.49
N ALA A 112 9.20 1.63 8.63
CA ALA A 112 10.49 2.20 9.03
C ALA A 112 10.35 3.67 9.46
N ILE A 113 9.63 4.48 8.69
CA ILE A 113 9.30 5.87 9.03
C ILE A 113 8.49 5.92 10.32
N TYR A 114 7.46 5.07 10.44
CA TYR A 114 6.64 4.98 11.63
C TYR A 114 7.45 4.67 12.89
N TYR A 115 8.33 3.67 12.86
CA TYR A 115 9.16 3.30 14.00
C TYR A 115 10.12 4.42 14.39
N PHE A 116 10.73 5.08 13.40
CA PHE A 116 11.60 6.23 13.64
C PHE A 116 10.85 7.39 14.31
N LEU A 117 9.69 7.79 13.79
CA LEU A 117 8.89 8.86 14.39
C LEU A 117 8.33 8.45 15.75
N SER A 118 7.85 7.22 15.92
CA SER A 118 7.34 6.71 17.19
C SER A 118 8.43 6.70 18.27
N GLY A 119 9.68 6.41 17.92
CA GLY A 119 10.81 6.51 18.83
C GLY A 119 11.14 7.95 19.24
N LEU A 120 10.91 8.92 18.37
CA LEU A 120 11.14 10.35 18.65
C LEU A 120 10.03 10.98 19.51
N TYR A 121 8.76 10.66 19.24
CA TYR A 121 7.62 11.26 19.94
C TYR A 121 7.19 10.50 21.21
N GLY A 122 7.58 9.23 21.34
CA GLY A 122 7.29 8.41 22.53
C GLY A 122 5.79 8.39 22.90
N LEU A 123 5.50 8.39 24.20
CA LEU A 123 4.14 8.48 24.77
C LEU A 123 3.70 9.94 25.05
N GLN A 124 4.28 10.92 24.36
CA GLN A 124 3.85 12.30 24.54
C GLN A 124 2.58 12.58 23.70
N PRO A 125 1.62 13.34 24.25
CA PRO A 125 0.44 13.74 23.48
C PRO A 125 0.83 14.73 22.37
N VAL A 126 0.53 14.38 21.12
CA VAL A 126 0.92 15.15 19.92
C VAL A 126 -0.21 16.03 19.42
N ALA A 127 -1.46 15.67 19.69
CA ALA A 127 -2.63 16.44 19.29
C ALA A 127 -3.65 16.50 20.43
N ILE A 128 -4.26 17.67 20.62
CA ILE A 128 -5.29 17.89 21.64
C ILE A 128 -6.65 17.95 20.95
N LEU A 129 -7.55 17.07 21.37
CA LEU A 129 -8.94 17.06 20.93
C LEU A 129 -9.84 17.74 21.98
N PRO A 130 -10.83 18.54 21.54
CA PRO A 130 -11.79 19.18 22.44
C PRO A 130 -12.87 18.21 22.95
N PHE A 131 -12.93 16.99 22.42
CA PHE A 131 -13.82 15.91 22.86
C PHE A 131 -13.00 14.69 23.29
N ASN A 132 -13.55 13.87 24.18
CA ASN A 132 -12.87 12.68 24.69
C ASN A 132 -13.28 11.43 23.89
N PRO A 133 -12.45 10.96 22.94
CA PRO A 133 -12.75 9.75 22.17
C PRO A 133 -12.83 8.48 23.04
N GLN A 134 -12.30 8.53 24.26
CA GLN A 134 -12.35 7.42 25.21
C GLN A 134 -13.78 7.09 25.68
N ASP A 135 -14.67 8.09 25.72
CA ASP A 135 -16.06 7.92 26.12
C ASP A 135 -16.86 7.11 25.07
N ALA A 136 -16.44 7.19 23.80
CA ALA A 136 -17.05 6.44 22.71
C ALA A 136 -16.43 5.04 22.53
N LEU A 137 -15.17 4.86 22.91
CA LEU A 137 -14.40 3.62 22.69
C LEU A 137 -13.69 3.17 23.98
N PRO A 138 -14.44 2.69 24.99
CA PRO A 138 -13.90 2.34 26.30
C PRO A 138 -12.88 1.18 26.25
N PHE A 139 -12.90 0.34 25.22
CA PHE A 139 -11.96 -0.78 25.05
C PHE A 139 -10.54 -0.37 24.64
N LEU A 140 -10.31 0.90 24.31
CA LEU A 140 -9.02 1.45 23.86
C LEU A 140 -8.33 2.34 24.92
N GLU A 141 -8.74 2.21 26.19
CA GLU A 141 -8.26 3.04 27.29
C GLU A 141 -6.74 2.92 27.50
N GLY A 142 -6.07 4.07 27.58
CA GLY A 142 -4.62 4.16 27.72
C GLY A 142 -3.82 3.90 26.44
N TRP A 143 -4.45 3.47 25.34
CA TRP A 143 -3.79 3.30 24.03
C TRP A 143 -3.93 4.52 23.13
N LEU A 144 -5.07 5.20 23.20
CA LEU A 144 -5.33 6.36 22.36
C LEU A 144 -4.60 7.62 22.84
N GLY A 145 -4.43 7.78 24.15
CA GLY A 145 -3.94 9.03 24.69
C GLY A 145 -4.18 9.15 26.19
N THR A 146 -3.98 10.37 26.67
CA THR A 146 -4.20 10.75 28.07
C THR A 146 -4.99 12.05 28.14
N ASN A 147 -5.76 12.24 29.21
CA ASN A 147 -6.46 13.49 29.45
C ASN A 147 -5.46 14.55 29.93
N VAL A 148 -5.39 15.70 29.26
CA VAL A 148 -4.53 16.82 29.64
C VAL A 148 -5.38 17.83 30.39
N PRO A 149 -5.12 18.06 31.69
CA PRO A 149 -5.92 18.97 32.50
C PRO A 149 -5.96 20.38 31.90
N GLY A 150 -7.17 20.89 31.63
CA GLY A 150 -7.39 22.25 31.16
C GLY A 150 -7.36 22.47 29.64
N SER A 151 -7.01 21.45 28.84
CA SER A 151 -6.94 21.60 27.36
C SER A 151 -7.68 20.52 26.56
N GLY A 152 -7.99 19.36 27.16
CA GLY A 152 -8.81 18.32 26.52
C GLY A 152 -8.14 16.94 26.51
N PHE A 153 -8.46 16.10 25.52
CA PHE A 153 -7.86 14.77 25.37
C PHE A 153 -6.63 14.83 24.47
N GLY A 154 -5.47 14.48 25.01
CA GLY A 154 -4.20 14.41 24.28
C GLY A 154 -4.02 13.05 23.61
N LEU A 155 -4.12 13.00 22.29
CA LEU A 155 -3.84 11.80 21.49
C LEU A 155 -2.33 11.53 21.43
N TYR A 156 -1.95 10.27 21.60
CA TYR A 156 -0.58 9.82 21.32
C TYR A 156 -0.25 9.89 19.83
N PHE A 157 1.03 9.73 19.51
CA PHE A 157 1.54 9.80 18.13
C PHE A 157 0.86 8.78 17.20
N TRP A 158 0.80 7.50 17.58
CA TRP A 158 0.22 6.44 16.73
C TRP A 158 -1.23 6.70 16.28
N PRO A 159 -2.20 6.97 17.17
CA PRO A 159 -3.59 7.15 16.76
C PRO A 159 -3.81 8.44 16.00
N TRP A 160 -3.06 9.51 16.33
CA TRP A 160 -3.06 10.74 15.55
C TRP A 160 -2.51 10.50 14.13
N TYR A 161 -1.38 9.81 14.00
CA TYR A 161 -0.76 9.47 12.72
C TYR A 161 -1.67 8.62 11.84
N PHE A 162 -2.36 7.64 12.43
CA PHE A 162 -3.31 6.80 11.71
C PHE A 162 -4.50 7.62 11.18
N LEU A 163 -5.10 8.47 12.01
CA LEU A 163 -6.21 9.35 11.60
C LEU A 163 -5.80 10.34 10.52
N ALA A 164 -4.63 10.98 10.66
CA ALA A 164 -4.08 11.89 9.67
C ALA A 164 -3.81 11.16 8.34
N SER A 165 -3.21 9.96 8.40
CA SER A 165 -2.92 9.14 7.22
C SER A 165 -4.18 8.67 6.49
N LEU A 166 -5.25 8.31 7.22
CA LEU A 166 -6.55 7.98 6.62
C LEU A 166 -7.19 9.20 5.95
N SER A 167 -7.15 10.36 6.59
CA SER A 167 -7.71 11.61 6.05
C SER A 167 -7.00 12.05 4.78
N VAL A 168 -5.66 12.16 4.83
CA VAL A 168 -4.82 12.50 3.68
C VAL A 168 -4.94 11.44 2.60
N GLY A 169 -4.99 10.15 2.95
CA GLY A 169 -5.17 9.06 2.01
C GLY A 169 -6.52 9.13 1.26
N ASN A 170 -7.60 9.57 1.92
CA ASN A 170 -8.88 9.79 1.25
C ASN A 170 -8.86 11.03 0.35
N LEU A 171 -8.14 12.09 0.75
CA LEU A 171 -7.98 13.30 -0.07
C LEU A 171 -7.15 13.05 -1.32
N ILE A 172 -6.01 12.35 -1.19
CA ILE A 172 -5.13 11.99 -2.32
C ILE A 172 -5.90 11.11 -3.31
N ARG A 173 -6.69 10.13 -2.82
CA ARG A 173 -7.52 9.28 -3.68
C ARG A 173 -8.54 10.08 -4.49
N ARG A 174 -9.11 11.14 -3.92
CA ARG A 174 -10.02 12.04 -4.64
C ARG A 174 -9.29 12.99 -5.59
N LEU A 175 -8.07 13.41 -5.26
CA LEU A 175 -7.31 14.39 -6.04
C LEU A 175 -6.65 13.75 -7.27
N PHE A 176 -6.23 12.49 -7.17
CA PHE A 176 -5.49 11.83 -8.25
C PHE A 176 -6.36 11.10 -9.27
N SER A 177 -7.68 11.00 -9.08
CA SER A 177 -8.62 10.31 -9.98
C SER A 177 -7.99 9.14 -10.76
N LEU A 178 -7.29 8.23 -10.07
CA LEU A 178 -7.07 6.88 -10.59
C LEU A 178 -8.35 6.12 -10.33
N ASP A 179 -9.43 6.57 -10.96
CA ASP A 179 -10.66 5.80 -11.12
C ASP A 179 -10.32 4.69 -12.12
N PRO A 180 -10.32 3.40 -11.72
CA PRO A 180 -10.37 2.31 -12.69
C PRO A 180 -11.75 2.21 -13.37
N GLY A 181 -12.59 3.25 -13.24
CA GLY A 181 -13.95 3.33 -13.76
C GLY A 181 -14.11 4.23 -14.99
N SER A 182 -13.05 4.90 -15.48
CA SER A 182 -13.11 5.61 -16.77
C SER A 182 -12.65 4.74 -17.95
N MET A 183 -12.46 3.43 -17.73
CA MET A 183 -12.19 2.41 -18.76
C MET A 183 -13.26 1.30 -18.72
N THR A 184 -14.52 1.68 -18.50
CA THR A 184 -15.69 0.83 -18.77
C THR A 184 -16.61 1.54 -19.74
#